data_AF-A0AAW3WH13-F1
#
_entry.id   AF-A0AAW3WH13-F1
#
_cell.length_a   1.000
_cell.length_b   1.000
_cell.length_c   1.000
_cell.angle_alpha   90.00
_cell.angle_beta   90.00
_cell.angle_gamma   90.00
#
_symmetry.space_group_name_H-M   'P 1'
#
loop_
_entity.id
_entity.type
_entity.pdbx_description
1 polymer ?
#
loop_
_entity_poly.entity_id
_entity_poly.type
_entity_poly.pdbx_seq_one_letter_code
_entity_poly.pdbx_strand_id
1 'polypeptide(L)' 'PAKVKAGRCEDIVKCIRCQQCYMNLFESRWIRCATNPTAGFEKYYPELWQDDGLMDVRAKKFMDKREGLSLI' A
#
# COMPACT_ATOMS: atom_id res chain seq x y z
N PRO A 1 -6.86 8.61 -3.54
CA PRO A 1 -7.74 9.77 -3.22
C PRO A 1 -7.68 10.22 -1.75
N ALA A 2 -7.91 9.32 -0.77
CA ALA A 2 -7.93 9.67 0.65
C ALA A 2 -6.62 10.33 1.15
N LYS A 3 -5.46 9.78 0.77
CA LYS A 3 -4.14 10.33 1.12
C LYS A 3 -3.94 11.79 0.69
N VAL A 4 -4.34 12.13 -0.54
CA VAL A 4 -4.28 13.51 -1.05
C VAL A 4 -5.18 14.45 -0.26
N LYS A 5 -6.43 14.04 0.02
CA LYS A 5 -7.36 14.85 0.83
C LYS A 5 -6.85 15.11 2.24
N ALA A 6 -6.08 14.18 2.79
CA ALA A 6 -5.43 14.29 4.09
C ALA A 6 -4.06 15.00 4.04
N GLY A 7 -3.63 15.55 2.90
CA GLY A 7 -2.33 16.20 2.75
C GLY A 7 -1.12 15.25 2.75
N ARG A 8 -1.33 13.94 2.72
CA ARG A 8 -0.28 12.89 2.78
C ARG A 8 0.14 12.39 1.40
N CYS A 9 0.55 13.31 0.53
CA CYS A 9 0.94 12.97 -0.85
C CYS A 9 2.20 12.09 -0.91
N GLU A 10 3.10 12.25 0.05
CA GLU A 10 4.33 11.49 0.27
C GLU A 10 4.07 10.00 0.54
N ASP A 11 2.91 9.66 1.13
CA ASP A 11 2.54 8.28 1.43
C ASP A 11 1.96 7.55 0.22
N ILE A 12 1.82 8.20 -0.93
CA ILE A 12 1.25 7.58 -2.13
C ILE A 12 2.23 6.55 -2.68
N VAL A 13 1.81 5.28 -2.61
CA VAL A 13 2.52 4.18 -3.27
C VAL A 13 2.33 4.33 -4.77
N LYS A 14 3.36 4.84 -5.46
CA LYS A 14 3.34 5.08 -6.90
C LYS A 14 3.47 3.76 -7.66
N CYS A 15 2.71 3.63 -8.75
CA CYS A 15 2.85 2.51 -9.68
C CYS A 15 4.20 2.62 -10.42
N ILE A 16 4.96 1.52 -10.45
CA ILE A 16 6.24 1.43 -11.15
C ILE A 16 6.11 0.93 -12.60
N ARG A 17 4.87 0.70 -13.06
CA ARG A 17 4.56 0.20 -14.42
C ARG A 17 5.27 -1.10 -14.78
N CYS A 18 5.40 -2.01 -13.82
CA CYS A 18 6.04 -3.31 -14.03
C CYS A 18 5.17 -4.31 -14.82
N GLN A 19 3.91 -4.00 -15.09
CA GLN A 19 2.96 -4.84 -15.85
C GLN A 19 2.68 -6.23 -15.25
N GLN A 20 3.17 -6.54 -14.05
CA GLN A 20 2.90 -7.81 -13.38
C GLN A 20 1.41 -8.05 -13.13
N CYS A 21 0.65 -6.99 -12.81
CA CYS A 21 -0.79 -7.07 -12.68
C CYS A 21 -1.48 -7.48 -13.99
N TYR A 22 -1.02 -6.93 -15.11
CA TYR A 22 -1.54 -7.22 -16.45
C TYR A 22 -1.21 -8.66 -16.88
N MET A 23 0.05 -9.08 -16.71
CA MET A 23 0.46 -10.45 -17.07
C MET A 23 -0.28 -11.52 -16.27
N ASN A 24 -0.52 -11.31 -14.97
CA ASN A 24 -1.31 -12.26 -14.18
C ASN A 24 -2.73 -12.41 -14.70
N LEU A 25 -3.38 -11.32 -15.13
CA LEU A 25 -4.72 -11.38 -15.73
C LEU A 25 -4.72 -12.21 -17.03
N PHE A 26 -3.69 -12.05 -17.88
CA PHE A 26 -3.56 -12.83 -19.11
C PHE A 26 -3.29 -14.31 -18.85
N GLU A 27 -2.51 -14.63 -17.83
CA GLU A 27 -2.16 -16.01 -17.45
C GLU A 27 -3.27 -16.71 -16.64
N SER A 28 -4.46 -16.10 -16.50
CA SER A 28 -5.54 -16.59 -15.62
C SER A 28 -5.07 -16.84 -14.18
N ARG A 29 -4.08 -16.05 -13.73
CA ARG A 29 -3.56 -16.06 -12.36
C ARG A 29 -4.23 -14.96 -11.56
N TRP A 30 -4.23 -15.15 -10.24
CA TRP A 30 -4.71 -14.11 -9.33
C TRP A 30 -3.89 -12.83 -9.50
N ILE A 31 -4.57 -11.67 -9.47
CA ILE A 31 -3.90 -10.38 -9.62
C ILE A 31 -2.84 -10.19 -8.53
N ARG A 32 -1.69 -9.62 -8.90
CA ARG A 32 -0.62 -9.21 -7.98
C ARG A 32 -0.06 -7.87 -8.40
N CYS A 33 0.43 -7.10 -7.43
CA CYS A 33 1.14 -5.86 -7.68
C CYS A 33 2.49 -5.85 -6.93
N ALA A 34 3.56 -5.46 -7.63
CA ALA A 34 4.90 -5.42 -7.06
C ALA A 34 5.04 -4.40 -5.91
N THR A 35 4.29 -3.30 -5.96
CA THR A 35 4.33 -2.25 -4.93
C THR A 35 3.18 -2.32 -3.94
N ASN A 36 2.12 -3.10 -4.25
CA ASN A 36 1.00 -3.35 -3.36
C ASN A 36 0.75 -4.86 -3.22
N PRO A 37 1.52 -5.57 -2.37
CA PRO A 37 1.43 -7.02 -2.24
C PRO A 37 0.06 -7.53 -1.78
N THR A 38 -0.76 -6.67 -1.17
CA THR A 38 -2.10 -7.02 -0.70
C THR A 38 -3.17 -6.93 -1.78
N ALA A 39 -2.86 -6.38 -2.96
CA ALA A 39 -3.80 -6.27 -4.07
C ALA A 39 -4.29 -7.66 -4.51
N GLY A 40 -5.60 -7.88 -4.46
CA GLY A 40 -6.23 -9.17 -4.74
C GLY A 40 -6.33 -10.09 -3.54
N PHE A 41 -5.68 -9.77 -2.41
CA PHE A 41 -5.69 -10.62 -1.21
C PHE A 41 -6.51 -10.05 -0.06
N GLU A 42 -7.32 -9.01 -0.30
CA GLU A 42 -8.07 -8.27 0.71
C GLU A 42 -8.99 -9.17 1.52
N LYS A 43 -9.66 -10.12 0.86
CA LYS A 43 -10.54 -11.11 1.51
C LYS A 43 -9.80 -12.05 2.46
N TYR A 44 -8.53 -12.33 2.20
CA TYR A 44 -7.77 -13.34 2.93
C TYR A 44 -7.02 -12.79 4.14
N TYR A 45 -6.85 -11.47 4.22
CA TYR A 45 -6.13 -10.81 5.32
C TYR A 45 -6.91 -9.64 5.93
N PRO A 46 -8.21 -9.78 6.27
CA PRO A 46 -9.05 -8.67 6.73
C PRO A 46 -8.45 -7.88 7.90
N GLU A 47 -7.63 -8.50 8.74
CA GLU A 47 -6.88 -7.88 9.84
C GLU A 47 -5.89 -6.78 9.43
N LEU A 48 -5.50 -6.71 8.14
CA LEU A 48 -4.65 -5.63 7.65
C LEU A 48 -5.43 -4.31 7.47
N TRP A 49 -6.76 -4.34 7.42
CA TRP A 49 -7.64 -3.19 7.13
C TRP A 49 -8.55 -2.76 8.30
N GLN A 50 -8.36 -3.36 9.48
CA GLN A 50 -9.05 -2.94 10.69
C GLN A 50 -8.41 -1.67 11.26
N ASP A 51 -9.17 -0.89 12.02
CA ASP A 51 -8.60 0.14 12.89
C ASP A 51 -7.63 -0.55 13.88
N ASP A 52 -6.42 -0.02 14.00
CA ASP A 52 -5.28 -0.67 14.69
C ASP A 52 -4.77 -1.99 14.06
N GLY A 53 -5.22 -2.30 12.83
CA GLY A 53 -4.72 -3.41 12.03
C GLY A 53 -3.27 -3.22 11.58
N LEU A 54 -2.65 -4.26 11.01
CA LEU A 54 -1.22 -4.23 10.68
C LEU A 54 -0.83 -3.07 9.74
N MET A 55 -1.71 -2.66 8.82
CA MET A 55 -1.41 -1.51 7.95
C MET A 55 -1.50 -0.18 8.70
N ASP A 56 -2.43 -0.04 9.64
CA ASP A 56 -2.52 1.14 10.51
C ASP A 56 -1.30 1.21 11.44
N VAL A 57 -0.90 0.09 12.03
CA VAL A 57 0.32 -0.01 12.85
C VAL A 57 1.57 0.32 12.04
N ARG A 58 1.68 -0.18 10.80
CA ARG A 58 2.81 0.12 9.91
C ARG A 58 2.80 1.57 9.46
N ALA A 59 1.64 2.13 9.15
CA ALA A 59 1.49 3.55 8.82
C ALA A 59 1.90 4.42 10.01
N LYS A 60 1.38 4.15 11.21
CA LYS A 60 1.75 4.85 12.44
C LYS A 60 3.26 4.79 12.70
N LYS A 61 3.84 3.58 12.67
CA LYS A 61 5.29 3.39 12.84
C LYS A 61 6.13 4.14 11.80
N PHE A 62 5.66 4.24 10.56
CA PHE A 62 6.31 5.04 9.53
C PHE A 62 6.22 6.54 9.84
N MET A 63 5.03 7.02 10.25
CA MET A 63 4.82 8.42 10.63
C MET A 63 5.69 8.82 11.82
N ASP A 64 5.74 8.00 12.87
CA ASP A 64 6.57 8.22 14.06
C ASP A 64 8.07 8.29 13.68
N LYS A 65 8.53 7.41 12.79
CA LYS A 65 9.92 7.40 12.31
C LYS A 65 10.25 8.61 11.43
N ARG A 66 9.27 9.16 10.71
CA ARG A 66 9.46 10.34 9.86
C ARG A 66 9.64 11.61 10.67
N GLU A 67 9.06 11.68 11.87
CA GLU A 67 8.97 12.90 12.67
C GLU A 67 10.34 13.54 13.00
N GLY A 68 11.43 12.77 13.01
CA GLY A 68 12.80 13.25 13.26
C GLY A 68 13.72 13.32 12.04
N LEU A 69 13.24 13.03 10.82
CA LEU A 69 14.06 13.11 9.61
C LEU A 69 14.00 14.51 9.03
N SER A 70 15.15 15.17 8.84
CA SER A 70 15.22 16.46 8.16
C SER A 70 14.74 16.30 6.73
N LEU A 71 13.79 17.15 6.31
CA LEU A 71 13.39 17.28 4.92
C LEU A 71 14.57 17.84 4.14
N ILE A 72 15.31 16.97 3.45
CA ILE A 72 16.34 17.35 2.47
C ILE A 72 15.63 17.85 1.21
#